data_AF-A0A956NBY3-F1
#
_entry.id   AF-A0A956NBY3-F1
#
_cell.length_a   1.000
_cell.length_b   1.000
_cell.length_c   1.000
_cell.angle_alpha   90.00
_cell.angle_beta   90.00
_cell.angle_gamma   90.00
#
_symmetry.space_group_name_H-M   'P 1'
#
loop_
_entity.id
_entity.type
_entity.pdbx_description
1 polymer ?
#
loop_
_entity_poly.entity_id
_entity_poly.type
_entity_poly.pdbx_seq_one_letter_code
_entity_poly.pdbx_strand_id
1 'polypeptide(L)'
;MPCLVAAVAFVALVFFTVSPSFAQTWFARGQFYEASDELGAPGFWGADSGNMVRDDGSNGDVVAGDGIFSCLVPAAQAPGRYEFKIASLDWSDEAPVGFNINCVVETFEADEPILVTFDTNVYSDGWIPTTRAVWSDHLVQPLLGWFVVGGVPELGSWDPTSGLVAVPSGDLFRAVVWIDTVGPTEYKWTADLSWVWQEVGGQGFSIRDTSHNVPVDVTTPGYYEFLMDPSTGRVIALPLEPTPVETLSWGRIKSLHRRDRSR
;
A
#
# COMPACT_ATOMS: atom_id res chain seq x y z
N MET A 1 -24.73 -8.06 -67.91
CA MET A 1 -23.85 -7.07 -67.25
C MET A 1 -24.43 -6.78 -65.87
N PRO A 2 -23.92 -7.37 -64.77
CA PRO A 2 -24.36 -7.01 -63.43
C PRO A 2 -23.55 -5.81 -62.91
N CYS A 3 -24.27 -4.80 -62.44
CA CYS A 3 -23.75 -3.58 -61.85
C CYS A 3 -23.32 -3.86 -60.41
N LEU A 4 -22.03 -3.73 -60.11
CA LEU A 4 -21.46 -3.89 -58.76
C LEU A 4 -21.64 -2.56 -58.01
N VAL A 5 -22.44 -2.56 -56.94
CA VAL A 5 -22.56 -1.40 -56.03
C VAL A 5 -21.58 -1.61 -54.89
N ALA A 6 -20.56 -0.76 -54.80
CA ALA A 6 -19.57 -0.76 -53.73
C ALA A 6 -20.17 -0.12 -52.46
N ALA A 7 -20.21 -0.87 -51.37
CA ALA A 7 -20.54 -0.35 -50.06
C ALA A 7 -19.30 0.31 -49.45
N VAL A 8 -19.36 1.61 -49.20
CA VAL A 8 -18.33 2.37 -48.48
C VAL A 8 -18.63 2.25 -46.98
N ALA A 9 -17.79 1.53 -46.24
CA ALA A 9 -17.87 1.48 -44.78
C ALA A 9 -17.25 2.74 -44.19
N PHE A 10 -18.07 3.54 -43.49
CA PHE A 10 -17.63 4.68 -42.71
C PHE A 10 -17.03 4.17 -41.39
N VAL A 11 -15.71 4.25 -41.24
CA VAL A 11 -15.05 4.03 -39.94
C VAL A 11 -15.19 5.33 -39.14
N ALA A 12 -16.07 5.34 -38.15
CA ALA A 12 -16.17 6.43 -37.19
C ALA A 12 -14.95 6.36 -36.25
N LEU A 13 -13.99 7.27 -36.46
CA LEU A 13 -12.90 7.48 -35.54
C LEU A 13 -13.46 8.17 -34.28
N VAL A 14 -13.67 7.39 -33.22
CA VAL A 14 -14.08 7.92 -31.91
C VAL A 14 -12.84 8.54 -31.27
N PHE A 15 -12.77 9.87 -31.28
CA PHE A 15 -11.82 10.61 -30.47
C PHE A 15 -12.32 10.59 -29.03
N PHE A 16 -11.65 9.86 -28.15
CA PHE A 16 -11.79 10.05 -26.70
C PHE A 16 -11.17 11.41 -26.38
N THR A 17 -12.01 12.41 -26.13
CA THR A 17 -11.55 13.67 -25.53
C THR A 17 -11.27 13.39 -24.06
N VAL A 18 -9.99 13.23 -23.71
CA VAL A 18 -9.54 13.26 -22.32
C VAL A 18 -9.86 14.66 -21.81
N SER A 19 -10.78 14.77 -20.85
CA SER A 19 -11.03 16.04 -20.18
C SER A 19 -9.72 16.52 -19.56
N PRO A 20 -9.31 17.79 -19.75
CA PRO A 20 -8.24 18.34 -18.94
C PRO A 20 -8.84 18.55 -17.55
N SER A 21 -8.76 17.53 -16.68
CA SER A 21 -8.78 17.81 -15.26
C SER A 21 -7.64 18.80 -15.03
N PHE A 22 -7.95 19.93 -14.39
CA PHE A 22 -6.91 20.84 -13.94
C PHE A 22 -5.98 20.00 -13.06
N ALA A 23 -4.81 19.62 -13.60
CA ALA A 23 -3.91 18.68 -12.99
C ALA A 23 -3.39 19.30 -11.71
N GLN A 24 -4.04 18.97 -10.59
CA GLN A 24 -3.49 19.26 -9.29
C GLN A 24 -2.12 18.60 -9.25
N THR A 25 -1.10 19.42 -9.10
CA THR A 25 0.28 18.96 -9.14
C THR A 25 0.68 18.59 -7.73
N TRP A 26 0.94 17.30 -7.51
CA TRP A 26 1.47 16.79 -6.26
C TRP A 26 2.97 16.57 -6.37
N PHE A 27 3.65 16.67 -5.22
CA PHE A 27 5.09 16.55 -5.11
C PHE A 27 5.45 15.62 -3.96
N ALA A 28 6.45 14.76 -4.14
CA ALA A 28 7.10 14.01 -3.07
C ALA A 28 8.06 14.94 -2.31
N ARG A 29 7.51 15.69 -1.36
CA ARG A 29 8.23 16.70 -0.58
C ARG A 29 8.85 16.01 0.63
N GLY A 30 10.16 16.06 0.79
CA GLY A 30 10.81 15.36 1.88
C GLY A 30 12.28 15.67 2.03
N GLN A 31 12.83 15.28 3.17
CA GLN A 31 14.18 15.61 3.57
C GLN A 31 15.26 14.97 2.69
N PHE A 32 14.93 13.90 1.98
CA PHE A 32 15.85 13.16 1.10
C PHE A 32 16.17 13.91 -0.21
N TYR A 33 15.43 14.98 -0.51
CA TYR A 33 15.52 15.75 -1.74
C TYR A 33 16.31 17.06 -1.55
N GLU A 34 17.01 17.51 -2.59
CA GLU A 34 17.67 18.82 -2.66
C GLU A 34 16.96 19.67 -3.73
N ALA A 35 16.59 20.90 -3.38
CA ALA A 35 15.95 21.84 -4.30
C ALA A 35 16.84 22.16 -5.49
N SER A 36 16.26 22.26 -6.69
CA SER A 36 17.01 22.73 -7.87
C SER A 36 17.44 24.21 -7.80
N ASP A 37 16.88 25.01 -6.89
CA ASP A 37 17.10 26.47 -6.78
C ASP A 37 17.87 26.93 -5.52
N GLU A 38 18.04 26.08 -4.51
CA GLU A 38 18.79 26.36 -3.28
C GLU A 38 19.92 25.34 -3.08
N LEU A 39 21.07 25.60 -3.71
CA LEU A 39 22.34 24.89 -3.53
C LEU A 39 22.54 24.37 -2.09
N GLY A 40 22.33 23.07 -1.89
CA GLY A 40 22.91 22.28 -0.80
C GLY A 40 22.28 22.43 0.58
N ALA A 41 21.03 22.88 0.72
CA ALA A 41 20.36 22.88 2.01
C ALA A 41 19.76 21.49 2.33
N PRO A 42 20.34 20.70 3.26
CA PRO A 42 19.78 19.41 3.64
C PRO A 42 18.38 19.57 4.27
N GLY A 43 17.47 18.65 3.99
CA GLY A 43 16.14 18.62 4.63
C GLY A 43 15.08 19.51 3.97
N PHE A 44 15.17 19.75 2.67
CA PHE A 44 14.28 20.66 1.95
C PHE A 44 12.91 20.05 1.62
N TRP A 45 11.83 20.64 2.15
CA TRP A 45 10.46 20.23 1.88
C TRP A 45 9.81 21.04 0.74
N GLY A 46 10.51 21.28 -0.36
CA GLY A 46 9.96 22.05 -1.49
C GLY A 46 9.33 21.21 -2.59
N ALA A 47 8.94 21.91 -3.66
CA ALA A 47 8.16 21.38 -4.76
C ALA A 47 8.70 21.95 -6.08
N ASP A 48 9.29 21.09 -6.91
CA ASP A 48 9.74 21.45 -8.24
C ASP A 48 9.62 20.25 -9.22
N SER A 49 10.14 20.38 -10.43
CA SER A 49 10.01 19.33 -11.45
C SER A 49 10.69 18.00 -11.11
N GLY A 50 11.69 18.01 -10.23
CA GLY A 50 12.49 16.85 -9.82
C GLY A 50 11.78 15.93 -8.84
N ASN A 51 10.83 16.46 -8.06
CA ASN A 51 10.03 15.66 -7.10
C ASN A 51 8.52 15.67 -7.41
N MET A 52 8.13 16.11 -8.60
CA MET A 52 6.74 16.08 -9.06
C MET A 52 6.31 14.64 -9.40
N VAL A 53 5.23 14.15 -8.78
CA VAL A 53 4.62 12.86 -9.14
C VAL A 53 3.75 13.02 -10.39
N ARG A 54 3.80 12.05 -11.31
CA ARG A 54 3.13 12.09 -12.62
C ARG A 54 2.42 10.77 -12.91
N ASP A 55 1.28 10.85 -13.57
CA ASP A 55 0.49 9.73 -14.09
C ASP A 55 0.51 9.81 -15.64
N ASP A 56 1.70 9.62 -16.21
CA ASP A 56 2.03 9.86 -17.63
C ASP A 56 2.80 8.71 -18.32
N GLY A 57 2.94 7.56 -17.65
CA GLY A 57 3.67 6.38 -18.11
C GLY A 57 5.18 6.58 -18.14
N SER A 58 5.70 7.52 -17.33
CA SER A 58 7.12 7.82 -17.21
C SER A 58 7.57 7.98 -15.75
N ASN A 59 8.87 8.10 -15.52
CA ASN A 59 9.44 8.39 -14.20
C ASN A 59 8.99 7.44 -13.07
N GLY A 60 8.87 6.14 -13.38
CA GLY A 60 8.40 5.11 -12.44
C GLY A 60 6.93 4.76 -12.58
N ASP A 61 6.13 5.59 -13.28
CA ASP A 61 4.75 5.26 -13.61
C ASP A 61 4.70 4.23 -14.76
N VAL A 62 3.98 3.13 -14.51
CA VAL A 62 3.89 1.99 -15.41
C VAL A 62 2.75 2.17 -16.41
N VAL A 63 1.65 2.84 -16.04
CA VAL A 63 0.44 2.93 -16.86
C VAL A 63 -0.15 4.33 -16.79
N ALA A 64 0.09 5.12 -17.84
CA ALA A 64 -0.43 6.48 -17.94
C ALA A 64 -1.97 6.55 -17.83
N GLY A 65 -2.46 7.46 -16.99
CA GLY A 65 -3.86 7.78 -16.78
C GLY A 65 -4.63 6.79 -15.91
N ASP A 66 -3.95 5.96 -15.11
CA ASP A 66 -4.59 4.97 -14.25
C ASP A 66 -4.87 5.49 -12.81
N GLY A 67 -4.51 6.74 -12.52
CA GLY A 67 -4.70 7.38 -11.21
C GLY A 67 -3.59 7.09 -10.20
N ILE A 68 -2.54 6.36 -10.58
CA ILE A 68 -1.35 6.06 -9.77
C ILE A 68 -0.19 6.95 -10.24
N PHE A 69 0.03 8.04 -9.51
CA PHE A 69 1.09 8.97 -9.81
C PHE A 69 2.41 8.45 -9.25
N SER A 70 3.51 8.60 -9.99
CA SER A 70 4.83 8.16 -9.55
C SER A 70 5.91 9.19 -9.84
N CYS A 71 7.00 9.15 -9.06
CA CYS A 71 8.25 9.79 -9.42
C CYS A 71 9.46 8.98 -8.94
N LEU A 72 10.54 9.03 -9.71
CA LEU A 72 11.88 8.68 -9.25
C LEU A 72 12.57 9.96 -8.78
N VAL A 73 12.94 10.00 -7.50
CA VAL A 73 13.65 11.13 -6.91
C VAL A 73 15.05 10.67 -6.52
N PRO A 74 16.13 11.32 -7.01
CA PRO A 74 17.47 10.98 -6.58
C PRO A 74 17.68 11.37 -5.10
N ALA A 75 18.25 10.47 -4.31
CA ALA A 75 18.66 10.74 -2.94
C ALA A 75 19.80 11.76 -2.91
N ALA A 76 19.49 13.04 -2.72
CA ALA A 76 20.50 14.11 -2.71
C ALA A 76 21.24 14.21 -1.36
N GLN A 77 20.79 13.48 -0.35
CA GLN A 77 21.38 13.46 0.98
C GLN A 77 22.36 12.30 1.17
N ALA A 78 23.21 12.40 2.19
CA ALA A 78 24.02 11.28 2.63
C ALA A 78 23.13 10.07 3.01
N PRO A 79 23.67 8.84 3.03
CA PRO A 79 22.91 7.67 3.48
C PRO A 79 22.29 7.90 4.87
N GLY A 80 21.02 7.55 5.02
CA GLY A 80 20.28 7.71 6.27
C GLY A 80 18.77 7.69 6.10
N ARG A 81 18.08 7.92 7.21
CA ARG A 81 16.62 7.96 7.27
C ARG A 81 16.10 9.36 7.06
N TYR A 82 15.11 9.49 6.18
CA TYR A 82 14.47 10.75 5.82
C TYR A 82 12.96 10.63 5.83
N GLU A 83 12.30 11.75 6.04
CA GLU A 83 10.84 11.83 6.07
C GLU A 83 10.31 12.56 4.85
N PHE A 84 9.09 12.21 4.43
CA PHE A 84 8.43 12.86 3.30
C PHE A 84 6.91 12.83 3.40
N LYS A 85 6.28 13.59 2.52
CA LYS A 85 4.85 13.59 2.23
C LYS A 85 4.63 13.77 0.74
N ILE A 86 3.47 13.35 0.27
CA ILE A 86 2.91 13.87 -0.97
C ILE A 86 2.12 15.12 -0.63
N ALA A 87 2.35 16.24 -1.31
CA ALA A 87 1.53 17.43 -1.11
C ALA A 87 1.44 18.32 -2.35
N SER A 88 0.38 19.13 -2.40
CA SER A 88 0.25 20.23 -3.34
C SER A 88 1.30 21.32 -3.07
N LEU A 89 1.48 22.22 -4.05
CA LEU A 89 2.42 23.35 -3.93
C LEU A 89 2.16 24.19 -2.67
N ASP A 90 0.89 24.43 -2.36
CA ASP A 90 0.42 25.27 -1.24
C ASP A 90 0.12 24.49 0.05
N TRP A 91 0.38 23.17 0.08
CA TRP A 91 0.06 22.27 1.19
C TRP A 91 -1.43 22.14 1.55
N SER A 92 -2.34 22.70 0.73
CA SER A 92 -3.78 22.57 0.97
C SER A 92 -4.28 21.13 0.82
N ASP A 93 -3.50 20.30 0.13
CA ASP A 93 -3.73 18.87 -0.03
C ASP A 93 -2.46 18.08 0.23
N GLU A 94 -2.52 17.10 1.13
CA GLU A 94 -1.36 16.30 1.55
C GLU A 94 -1.75 14.84 1.84
N ALA A 95 -0.79 13.94 1.74
CA ALA A 95 -0.89 12.54 2.13
C ALA A 95 0.45 12.06 2.69
N PRO A 96 0.47 11.35 3.85
CA PRO A 96 -0.65 11.18 4.77
C PRO A 96 -1.12 12.51 5.39
N VAL A 97 -2.39 12.57 5.78
CA VAL A 97 -3.04 13.79 6.28
C VAL A 97 -2.78 13.94 7.77
N GLY A 98 -2.23 15.09 8.17
CA GLY A 98 -2.06 15.42 9.57
C GLY A 98 -0.72 16.06 9.87
N PHE A 99 -0.73 16.94 10.87
CA PHE A 99 0.47 17.59 11.36
C PHE A 99 1.40 16.55 12.00
N ASN A 100 2.66 16.49 11.54
CA ASN A 100 3.71 15.55 11.96
C ASN A 100 3.51 14.05 11.61
N ILE A 101 2.51 13.71 10.79
CA ILE A 101 2.36 12.38 10.21
C ILE A 101 3.05 12.39 8.85
N ASN A 102 4.16 11.68 8.72
CA ASN A 102 4.97 11.63 7.50
C ASN A 102 5.07 10.19 7.01
N CYS A 103 5.51 9.98 5.78
CA CYS A 103 6.13 8.75 5.33
C CYS A 103 7.64 8.79 5.60
N VAL A 104 8.30 7.65 5.40
CA VAL A 104 9.73 7.50 5.65
C VAL A 104 10.40 6.82 4.47
N VAL A 105 11.64 7.19 4.21
CA VAL A 105 12.56 6.44 3.35
C VAL A 105 13.89 6.25 4.08
N GLU A 106 14.59 5.16 3.79
CA GLU A 106 16.01 5.02 4.13
C GLU A 106 16.83 4.93 2.86
N THR A 107 17.89 5.73 2.81
CA THR A 107 18.83 5.75 1.70
C THR A 107 20.17 5.15 2.09
N PHE A 108 20.81 4.43 1.17
CA PHE A 108 22.06 3.71 1.38
C PHE A 108 23.23 4.32 0.61
N GLU A 109 22.94 5.02 -0.49
CA GLU A 109 23.93 5.68 -1.35
C GLU A 109 23.40 7.04 -1.82
N ALA A 110 24.31 7.96 -2.13
CA ALA A 110 23.93 9.23 -2.75
C ALA A 110 23.49 8.98 -4.21
N ASP A 111 22.57 9.82 -4.68
CA ASP A 111 21.95 9.79 -6.02
C ASP A 111 21.16 8.51 -6.35
N GLU A 112 20.92 7.62 -5.39
CA GLU A 112 20.10 6.44 -5.64
C GLU A 112 18.64 6.85 -5.96
N PRO A 113 18.00 6.23 -6.97
CA PRO A 113 16.66 6.61 -7.38
C PRO A 113 15.62 6.02 -6.43
N ILE A 114 14.93 6.88 -5.70
CA ILE A 114 13.82 6.51 -4.80
C ILE A 114 12.52 6.54 -5.61
N LEU A 115 11.82 5.40 -5.72
CA LEU A 115 10.46 5.38 -6.24
C LEU A 115 9.49 5.80 -5.14
N VAL A 116 8.69 6.80 -5.44
CA VAL A 116 7.54 7.21 -4.63
C VAL A 116 6.29 7.11 -5.49
N THR A 117 5.24 6.51 -4.95
CA THR A 117 3.93 6.41 -5.60
C THR A 117 2.84 7.09 -4.77
N PHE A 118 1.84 7.61 -5.47
CA PHE A 118 0.64 8.21 -4.91
C PHE A 118 -0.60 7.78 -5.69
N ASP A 119 -1.34 6.85 -5.10
CA ASP A 119 -2.54 6.28 -5.69
C ASP A 119 -3.78 7.09 -5.26
N THR A 120 -4.38 7.79 -6.23
CA THR A 120 -5.57 8.63 -6.01
C THR A 120 -6.88 7.90 -6.29
N ASN A 121 -6.84 6.64 -6.73
CA ASN A 121 -8.04 5.86 -7.01
C ASN A 121 -8.90 5.71 -5.75
N VAL A 122 -10.19 5.46 -5.96
CA VAL A 122 -11.14 5.19 -4.89
C VAL A 122 -11.59 3.74 -4.99
N TYR A 123 -11.30 2.99 -3.94
CA TYR A 123 -11.55 1.57 -3.85
C TYR A 123 -12.69 1.26 -2.89
N SER A 124 -13.47 0.23 -3.21
CA SER A 124 -14.53 -0.33 -2.37
C SER A 124 -14.33 -1.84 -2.17
N ASP A 125 -13.07 -2.28 -2.14
CA ASP A 125 -12.62 -3.68 -2.07
C ASP A 125 -12.32 -4.15 -0.64
N GLY A 126 -12.48 -3.26 0.35
CA GLY A 126 -12.20 -3.51 1.76
C GLY A 126 -10.75 -3.25 2.17
N TRP A 127 -9.84 -3.00 1.22
CA TRP A 127 -8.46 -2.67 1.52
C TRP A 127 -8.32 -1.19 1.91
N ILE A 128 -7.46 -0.93 2.89
CA ILE A 128 -7.23 0.38 3.49
C ILE A 128 -5.79 0.84 3.22
N PRO A 129 -5.55 2.11 2.86
CA PRO A 129 -6.54 3.15 2.66
C PRO A 129 -7.39 2.90 1.41
N THR A 130 -8.63 3.41 1.42
CA THR A 130 -9.55 3.29 0.27
C THR A 130 -9.25 4.30 -0.83
N THR A 131 -8.39 5.27 -0.56
CA THR A 131 -7.91 6.27 -1.51
C THR A 131 -6.64 6.92 -0.97
N ARG A 132 -5.88 7.60 -1.83
CA ARG A 132 -4.71 8.39 -1.43
C ARG A 132 -3.63 7.56 -0.75
N ALA A 133 -3.37 6.35 -1.25
CA ALA A 133 -2.30 5.51 -0.74
C ALA A 133 -0.96 6.10 -1.18
N VAL A 134 -0.03 6.28 -0.23
CA VAL A 134 1.36 6.67 -0.51
C VAL A 134 2.24 5.48 -0.25
N TRP A 135 3.22 5.24 -1.11
CA TRP A 135 4.22 4.20 -0.91
C TRP A 135 5.60 4.61 -1.42
N SER A 136 6.63 3.92 -0.94
CA SER A 136 7.99 4.00 -1.48
C SER A 136 8.66 2.63 -1.42
N ASP A 137 9.56 2.38 -2.37
CA ASP A 137 10.39 1.17 -2.41
C ASP A 137 11.59 1.22 -1.44
N HIS A 138 11.89 2.39 -0.85
CA HIS A 138 13.00 2.60 0.09
C HIS A 138 12.57 2.46 1.55
N LEU A 139 12.10 1.28 1.93
CA LEU A 139 11.68 0.97 3.31
C LEU A 139 12.84 1.02 4.31
N VAL A 140 12.56 1.39 5.56
CA VAL A 140 13.56 1.48 6.63
C VAL A 140 14.07 0.10 7.04
N GLN A 141 15.38 -0.03 7.14
CA GLN A 141 16.13 -1.22 7.51
C GLN A 141 16.73 -1.10 8.94
N PRO A 142 17.07 -2.24 9.58
CA PRO A 142 16.75 -3.60 9.14
C PRO A 142 15.25 -3.89 9.28
N LEU A 143 14.62 -4.41 8.23
CA LEU A 143 13.29 -4.99 8.35
C LEU A 143 13.44 -6.30 9.14
N LEU A 144 12.84 -6.36 10.33
CA LEU A 144 12.74 -7.61 11.09
C LEU A 144 11.69 -8.55 10.50
N GLY A 145 10.82 -8.00 9.64
CA GLY A 145 9.60 -8.61 9.11
C GLY A 145 8.44 -7.67 9.33
N TRP A 146 7.25 -8.05 8.89
CA TRP A 146 6.03 -7.29 9.17
C TRP A 146 5.24 -7.93 10.30
N PHE A 147 4.70 -7.11 11.18
CA PHE A 147 3.96 -7.54 12.37
C PHE A 147 2.62 -6.82 12.43
N VAL A 148 1.55 -7.56 12.73
CA VAL A 148 0.23 -7.00 13.00
C VAL A 148 0.11 -6.72 14.49
N VAL A 149 -0.27 -5.51 14.85
CA VAL A 149 -0.44 -5.10 16.24
C VAL A 149 -1.78 -4.38 16.38
N GLY A 150 -2.53 -4.65 17.43
CA GLY A 150 -3.88 -4.10 17.59
C GLY A 150 -4.41 -4.16 19.00
N GLY A 151 -5.67 -3.74 19.17
CA GLY A 151 -6.27 -3.54 20.48
C GLY A 151 -6.59 -4.81 21.27
N VAL A 152 -6.82 -5.94 20.58
CA VAL A 152 -7.08 -7.23 21.24
C VAL A 152 -5.79 -7.88 21.75
N PRO A 153 -5.85 -8.69 22.84
CA PRO A 153 -4.69 -9.40 23.37
C PRO A 153 -3.95 -10.24 22.34
N GLU A 154 -4.67 -10.86 21.40
CA GLU A 154 -4.12 -11.72 20.36
C GLU A 154 -3.32 -10.96 19.29
N LEU A 155 -3.46 -9.62 19.26
CA LEU A 155 -2.66 -8.70 18.46
C LEU A 155 -1.72 -7.84 19.32
N GLY A 156 -1.44 -8.25 20.56
CA GLY A 156 -0.43 -7.61 21.40
C GLY A 156 -0.87 -6.36 22.16
N SER A 157 -2.16 -6.01 22.17
CA SER A 157 -2.68 -4.86 22.96
C SER A 157 -1.92 -3.55 22.73
N TRP A 158 -1.62 -3.24 21.47
CA TRP A 158 -0.81 -2.09 21.04
C TRP A 158 0.68 -2.10 21.44
N ASP A 159 1.19 -3.20 22.00
CA ASP A 159 2.62 -3.40 22.22
C ASP A 159 3.27 -4.05 20.98
N PRO A 160 4.05 -3.29 20.20
CA PRO A 160 4.62 -3.78 18.95
C PRO A 160 5.66 -4.88 19.17
N THR A 161 6.23 -5.01 20.38
CA THR A 161 7.17 -6.10 20.72
C THR A 161 6.47 -7.45 20.86
N SER A 162 5.14 -7.44 20.98
CA SER A 162 4.28 -8.62 21.06
C SER A 162 3.39 -8.81 19.82
N GLY A 163 3.67 -8.06 18.74
CA GLY A 163 2.95 -8.12 17.49
C GLY A 163 2.94 -9.52 16.86
N LEU A 164 1.83 -9.83 16.19
CA LEU A 164 1.67 -11.07 15.45
C LEU A 164 2.56 -11.04 14.20
N VAL A 165 3.51 -11.96 14.12
CA VAL A 165 4.44 -12.08 12.99
C VAL A 165 3.69 -12.48 11.71
N ALA A 166 3.88 -11.72 10.63
CA ALA A 166 3.41 -12.08 9.31
C ALA A 166 4.47 -12.86 8.53
N VAL A 167 4.00 -13.73 7.64
CA VAL A 167 4.83 -14.51 6.73
C VAL A 167 4.55 -14.12 5.28
N PRO A 168 5.54 -14.15 4.37
CA PRO A 168 5.29 -13.98 2.95
C PRO A 168 4.31 -15.02 2.41
N SER A 169 3.37 -14.59 1.57
CA SER A 169 2.36 -15.41 0.92
C SER A 169 2.10 -14.89 -0.49
N GLY A 170 2.85 -15.43 -1.47
CA GLY A 170 2.89 -14.84 -2.81
C GLY A 170 3.48 -13.43 -2.75
N ASP A 171 2.75 -12.46 -3.31
CA ASP A 171 3.15 -11.05 -3.33
C ASP A 171 2.70 -10.28 -2.06
N LEU A 172 2.08 -10.95 -1.09
CA LEU A 172 1.54 -10.34 0.13
C LEU A 172 2.32 -10.77 1.38
N PHE A 173 2.19 -9.99 2.46
CA PHE A 173 2.44 -10.47 3.82
C PHE A 173 1.13 -10.91 4.46
N ARG A 174 1.18 -12.03 5.18
CA ARG A 174 0.00 -12.69 5.75
C ARG A 174 0.22 -13.07 7.19
N ALA A 175 -0.72 -12.71 8.06
CA ALA A 175 -0.78 -13.18 9.45
C ALA A 175 -2.17 -13.78 9.74
N VAL A 176 -2.23 -14.85 10.53
CA VAL A 176 -3.49 -15.50 10.90
C VAL A 176 -3.51 -15.75 12.40
N VAL A 177 -4.60 -15.37 13.04
CA VAL A 177 -4.78 -15.57 14.48
C VAL A 177 -6.24 -15.85 14.81
N TRP A 178 -6.46 -16.61 15.88
CA TRP A 178 -7.78 -16.75 16.48
C TRP A 178 -8.07 -15.52 17.35
N ILE A 179 -9.20 -14.85 17.14
CA ILE A 179 -9.64 -13.73 17.98
C ILE A 179 -10.87 -14.18 18.76
N ASP A 180 -10.79 -14.14 20.10
CA ASP A 180 -11.89 -14.58 20.97
C ASP A 180 -12.88 -13.45 21.29
N THR A 181 -12.40 -12.21 21.31
CA THR A 181 -13.20 -11.05 21.69
C THR A 181 -14.03 -10.52 20.52
N VAL A 182 -15.35 -10.63 20.64
CA VAL A 182 -16.33 -10.06 19.70
C VAL A 182 -16.46 -8.55 19.92
N GLY A 183 -16.58 -7.81 18.82
CA GLY A 183 -16.84 -6.38 18.80
C GLY A 183 -15.86 -5.60 17.90
N PRO A 184 -16.02 -4.27 17.84
CA PRO A 184 -15.09 -3.42 17.12
C PRO A 184 -13.72 -3.44 17.81
N THR A 185 -12.68 -3.67 17.02
CA THR A 185 -11.27 -3.50 17.38
C THR A 185 -10.56 -2.79 16.25
N GLU A 186 -9.30 -2.44 16.46
CA GLU A 186 -8.46 -1.86 15.42
C GLU A 186 -7.07 -2.50 15.44
N TYR A 187 -6.34 -2.32 14.34
CA TYR A 187 -4.97 -2.78 14.18
C TYR A 187 -4.14 -1.82 13.32
N LYS A 188 -2.83 -2.06 13.31
CA LYS A 188 -1.83 -1.49 12.42
C LYS A 188 -0.77 -2.54 12.11
N TRP A 189 0.10 -2.22 11.16
CA TRP A 189 1.30 -2.98 10.88
C TRP A 189 2.55 -2.18 11.24
N THR A 190 3.61 -2.88 11.64
CA THR A 190 4.95 -2.34 11.89
C THR A 190 6.01 -3.27 11.31
N ALA A 191 7.17 -2.74 10.93
CA ALA A 191 8.25 -3.52 10.30
C ALA A 191 9.46 -3.83 11.22
N ASP A 192 9.45 -3.31 12.44
CA ASP A 192 10.62 -3.18 13.30
C ASP A 192 10.33 -3.43 14.80
N LEU A 193 9.13 -3.94 15.11
CA LEU A 193 8.62 -4.09 16.49
C LEU A 193 8.58 -2.75 17.25
N SER A 194 8.38 -1.64 16.54
CA SER A 194 8.29 -0.29 17.11
C SER A 194 7.29 0.57 16.33
N TRP A 195 6.83 1.66 16.95
CA TRP A 195 5.97 2.68 16.29
C TRP A 195 6.78 3.85 15.72
N VAL A 196 8.11 3.76 15.79
CA VAL A 196 9.00 4.88 15.50
C VAL A 196 9.49 4.88 14.07
N TRP A 197 9.81 3.70 13.51
CA TRP A 197 10.51 3.67 12.22
C TRP A 197 9.59 3.47 11.03
N GLN A 198 8.58 2.60 11.13
CA GLN A 198 7.75 2.29 9.97
C GLN A 198 6.43 1.64 10.39
N GLU A 199 5.30 2.24 10.00
CA GLU A 199 3.97 1.68 10.23
C GLU A 199 3.04 1.80 9.02
N VAL A 200 2.03 0.94 8.98
CA VAL A 200 0.92 1.02 8.02
C VAL A 200 -0.40 0.96 8.78
N GLY A 201 -1.21 2.01 8.61
CA GLY A 201 -2.48 2.19 9.30
C GLY A 201 -3.63 2.58 8.38
N GLY A 202 -4.62 3.26 8.95
CA GLY A 202 -5.85 3.70 8.29
C GLY A 202 -5.63 4.67 7.12
N GLN A 203 -4.53 5.42 7.14
CA GLN A 203 -4.10 6.28 6.04
C GLN A 203 -3.00 5.66 5.15
N GLY A 204 -2.65 4.40 5.40
CA GLY A 204 -1.55 3.71 4.73
C GLY A 204 -0.20 3.92 5.42
N PHE A 205 0.86 3.93 4.61
CA PHE A 205 2.24 3.99 5.05
C PHE A 205 2.58 5.32 5.71
N SER A 206 3.03 5.28 6.96
CA SER A 206 3.35 6.48 7.72
C SER A 206 4.28 6.20 8.89
N ILE A 207 4.61 7.25 9.63
CA ILE A 207 5.22 7.23 10.96
C ILE A 207 4.51 8.24 11.87
N ARG A 208 4.45 7.91 13.16
CA ARG A 208 3.84 8.74 14.23
C ARG A 208 2.35 9.01 14.05
N ASP A 209 1.68 8.18 13.28
CA ASP A 209 0.23 8.21 13.20
C ASP A 209 -0.36 7.55 14.46
N THR A 210 -0.98 8.33 15.32
CA THR A 210 -1.56 7.84 16.58
C THR A 210 -3.09 7.78 16.53
N SER A 211 -3.69 8.13 15.40
CA SER A 211 -5.14 8.35 15.30
C SER A 211 -5.82 7.67 14.13
N HIS A 212 -5.08 7.08 13.18
CA HIS A 212 -5.66 6.36 12.06
C HIS A 212 -5.28 4.89 12.12
N ASN A 213 -5.98 4.15 12.97
CA ASN A 213 -5.91 2.69 12.99
C ASN A 213 -6.83 2.11 11.91
N VAL A 214 -6.61 0.83 11.56
CA VAL A 214 -7.47 0.11 10.63
C VAL A 214 -8.57 -0.59 11.43
N PRO A 215 -9.85 -0.28 11.20
CA PRO A 215 -10.94 -0.89 11.94
C PRO A 215 -11.19 -2.34 11.50
N VAL A 216 -11.57 -3.19 12.46
CA VAL A 216 -12.02 -4.57 12.24
C VAL A 216 -13.22 -4.82 13.14
N ASP A 217 -14.30 -5.33 12.56
CA ASP A 217 -15.45 -5.78 13.33
C ASP A 217 -15.40 -7.30 13.49
N VAL A 218 -15.13 -7.75 14.71
CA VAL A 218 -15.11 -9.18 15.04
C VAL A 218 -16.52 -9.61 15.40
N THR A 219 -17.28 -10.12 14.43
CA THR A 219 -18.69 -10.47 14.64
C THR A 219 -18.88 -11.80 15.38
N THR A 220 -17.91 -12.70 15.27
CA THR A 220 -17.91 -14.02 15.89
C THR A 220 -16.49 -14.43 16.25
N PRO A 221 -16.25 -15.12 17.38
CA PRO A 221 -14.94 -15.68 17.67
C PRO A 221 -14.50 -16.61 16.53
N GLY A 222 -13.26 -16.46 16.07
CA GLY A 222 -12.82 -17.17 14.87
C GLY A 222 -11.41 -16.83 14.43
N TYR A 223 -10.96 -17.51 13.38
CA TYR A 223 -9.72 -17.14 12.71
C TYR A 223 -9.93 -15.89 11.87
N TYR A 224 -9.01 -14.95 11.99
CA TYR A 224 -8.92 -13.77 11.15
C TYR A 224 -7.59 -13.80 10.41
N GLU A 225 -7.64 -13.44 9.13
CA GLU A 225 -6.50 -13.27 8.25
C GLU A 225 -6.25 -11.78 8.05
N PHE A 226 -5.00 -11.38 8.25
CA PHE A 226 -4.51 -10.03 8.03
C PHE A 226 -3.55 -10.07 6.84
N LEU A 227 -3.79 -9.21 5.86
CA LEU A 227 -2.99 -9.10 4.65
C LEU A 227 -2.42 -7.69 4.52
N MET A 228 -1.18 -7.62 4.05
CA MET A 228 -0.54 -6.39 3.59
C MET A 228 -0.01 -6.61 2.18
N ASP A 229 -0.27 -5.65 1.31
CA ASP A 229 0.35 -5.54 0.01
C ASP A 229 1.57 -4.61 0.09
N PRO A 230 2.81 -5.15 0.01
CA PRO A 230 4.03 -4.36 0.09
C PRO A 230 4.33 -3.58 -1.20
N SER A 231 3.50 -3.68 -2.25
CA SER A 231 3.63 -2.85 -3.46
C SER A 231 2.83 -1.55 -3.38
N THR A 232 1.77 -1.53 -2.56
CA THR A 232 0.86 -0.37 -2.42
C THR A 232 0.77 0.17 -1.00
N GLY A 233 1.27 -0.56 0.00
CA GLY A 233 1.08 -0.22 1.41
C GLY A 233 -0.36 -0.34 1.87
N ARG A 234 -1.22 -1.02 1.12
CA ARG A 234 -2.62 -1.26 1.51
C ARG A 234 -2.70 -2.52 2.38
N VAL A 235 -3.67 -2.53 3.29
CA VAL A 235 -3.88 -3.61 4.26
C VAL A 235 -5.36 -3.97 4.39
N ILE A 236 -5.64 -5.20 4.78
CA ILE A 236 -7.01 -5.68 5.04
C ILE A 236 -7.01 -6.75 6.13
N ALA A 237 -8.13 -6.90 6.84
CA ALA A 237 -8.39 -8.01 7.74
C ALA A 237 -9.73 -8.65 7.40
N LEU A 238 -9.75 -9.98 7.31
CA LEU A 238 -10.92 -10.76 6.88
C LEU A 238 -11.16 -11.92 7.85
N PRO A 239 -12.42 -12.27 8.16
CA PRO A 239 -12.70 -13.53 8.81
C PRO A 239 -12.29 -14.68 7.88
N LEU A 240 -11.50 -15.61 8.40
CA LEU A 240 -11.18 -16.85 7.71
C LEU A 240 -12.31 -17.84 8.00
N GLU A 241 -13.18 -18.03 7.00
CA GLU A 241 -14.21 -19.07 7.09
C GLU A 241 -13.53 -20.42 7.38
N PRO A 242 -13.99 -21.17 8.39
CA PRO A 242 -13.42 -22.49 8.63
C PRO A 242 -13.61 -23.32 7.36
N THR A 243 -12.51 -23.86 6.83
CA THR A 243 -12.59 -24.83 5.73
C THR A 243 -13.61 -25.88 6.12
N PRO A 244 -14.68 -26.11 5.34
CA PRO A 244 -15.71 -27.05 5.71
C PRO A 244 -15.06 -28.39 5.98
N VAL A 245 -15.08 -28.82 7.24
CA VAL A 245 -14.65 -30.16 7.58
C VAL A 245 -15.77 -31.06 7.09
N GLU A 246 -15.64 -31.61 5.88
CA GLU A 246 -16.53 -32.69 5.46
C GLU A 246 -16.42 -33.77 6.54
N THR A 247 -17.52 -33.99 7.27
CA THR A 247 -17.59 -35.11 8.21
C THR A 247 -17.67 -36.37 7.37
N LEU A 248 -16.51 -36.87 6.95
CA LEU A 248 -16.43 -38.13 6.23
C LEU A 248 -16.67 -39.24 7.25
N SER A 249 -17.69 -40.07 7.00
CA SER A 249 -17.81 -41.31 7.73
C SER A 249 -16.54 -42.14 7.52
N TRP A 250 -16.13 -42.91 8.53
CA TRP A 250 -15.01 -43.85 8.41
C TRP A 250 -15.11 -44.75 7.18
N GLY A 251 -16.33 -45.06 6.72
CA GLY A 251 -16.58 -45.80 5.48
C GLY A 251 -16.15 -45.04 4.22
N ARG A 252 -16.41 -43.73 4.14
CA ARG A 252 -16.03 -42.88 3.00
C ARG A 252 -14.52 -42.64 2.94
N ILE A 253 -13.86 -42.44 4.10
CA ILE A 253 -12.39 -42.36 4.19
C ILE A 253 -11.73 -43.63 3.64
N LYS A 254 -12.19 -44.82 4.06
CA LYS A 254 -11.68 -46.12 3.57
C LYS A 254 -11.89 -46.30 2.06
N SER A 255 -12.98 -45.77 1.51
CA SER A 255 -13.28 -45.89 0.08
C SER A 255 -12.37 -45.03 -0.80
N LEU A 256 -11.92 -43.88 -0.30
CA LEU A 256 -10.97 -43.00 -0.99
C LEU A 256 -9.56 -43.64 -0.98
N HIS A 257 -9.11 -44.13 0.17
CA HIS A 257 -7.79 -44.76 0.32
C HIS A 257 -7.64 -46.10 -0.42
N ARG A 258 -8.74 -46.80 -0.75
CA ARG A 258 -8.70 -48.04 -1.54
C ARG A 258 -8.51 -47.79 -3.05
N ARG A 259 -8.86 -46.62 -3.58
CA ARG A 259 -8.73 -46.33 -5.02
C ARG A 259 -7.28 -46.06 -5.44
N ASP A 260 -6.42 -45.64 -4.51
CA ASP A 260 -5.01 -45.34 -4.82
C ASP A 260 -4.08 -46.56 -4.76
N ARG A 261 -4.58 -47.74 -4.39
CA ARG A 261 -3.76 -48.98 -4.31
C ARG A 261 -3.98 -49.96 -5.47
N SER A 262 -4.71 -49.55 -6.52
CA SER A 262 -4.98 -50.38 -7.69
C SER A 262 -4.32 -49.87 -8.97
N ARG A 263 -3.17 -49.20 -8.86
CA ARG A 263 -2.28 -48.91 -9.98
C ARG A 263 -0.89 -49.45 -9.68
#